data_AF-A0A970P7N9-F1
#
_entry.id   AF-A0A970P7N9-F1
#
_cell.length_a   1.000
_cell.length_b   1.000
_cell.length_c   1.000
_cell.angle_alpha   90.00
_cell.angle_beta   90.00
_cell.angle_gamma   90.00
#
_symmetry.space_group_name_H-M   'P 1'
#
loop_
_entity.id
_entity.type
_entity.pdbx_description
1 polymer ?
#
loop_
_entity_poly.entity_id
_entity_poly.type
_entity_poly.pdbx_seq_one_letter_code
_entity_poly.pdbx_strand_id
1 'polypeptide(L)'
;CLQGGGPIYTRPFPYYEYINSAYDPQGRLKPDYMARVERILDRAAELEMAVILGLTYFAIDGRYIENPDAVRAMADAVVDWLAERDYRHVLIEIGYERTVIATRGRGQVEALELMERMRARSREAYGDGFTLLCATSLGGGKMHTDEYLRAMDYVLVHGNGCNPERHVEMIADIRANPVWQERPTPIVFNEAHTDVGSLRACAEHHASWGYYDQGESNYRDGYQTPPVNWTTNTPEKQRFYDMLRRITSGDEAGWQDTAPVLRGFDGLPEDGPVAARIAVSLLVERDEDVREVQFFVDDEHVNTERAAPWFLGGDTDGHAHGYDTTKLPPGEHKIRAVVRSVEGDTTEAEATFMVGEK
;
A
#
# COMPACT_ATOMS: atom_id res chain seq x y z
N CYS A 1 13.18 -1.39 -5.26
CA CYS A 1 14.29 -0.81 -4.48
C CYS A 1 15.54 -1.70 -4.64
N LEU A 2 16.71 -1.07 -4.79
CA LEU A 2 18.05 -1.71 -4.89
C LEU A 2 18.54 -2.24 -3.54
N GLN A 3 17.84 -1.91 -2.46
CA GLN A 3 17.91 -2.62 -1.20
C GLN A 3 16.55 -3.23 -0.91
N GLY A 4 16.52 -4.50 -0.54
CA GLY A 4 15.26 -5.19 -0.31
C GLY A 4 14.73 -4.97 1.10
N GLY A 5 13.42 -4.81 1.18
CA GLY A 5 12.70 -4.67 2.44
C GLY A 5 12.47 -5.98 3.19
N GLY A 6 11.47 -5.96 4.06
CA GLY A 6 11.02 -7.11 4.86
C GLY A 6 10.25 -8.13 4.03
N PRO A 7 10.79 -9.32 3.73
CA PRO A 7 10.01 -10.36 3.11
C PRO A 7 8.98 -10.94 4.07
N ILE A 8 9.05 -10.66 5.37
CA ILE A 8 8.15 -11.19 6.39
C ILE A 8 7.90 -10.08 7.41
N TYR A 9 6.63 -9.80 7.70
CA TYR A 9 6.22 -8.75 8.65
C TYR A 9 5.60 -9.32 9.93
N THR A 10 6.08 -10.50 10.36
CA THR A 10 5.74 -11.09 11.65
C THR A 10 6.80 -10.71 12.69
N ARG A 11 6.36 -10.39 13.91
CA ARG A 11 7.28 -10.03 15.00
C ARG A 11 7.86 -11.29 15.68
N PRO A 12 9.16 -11.29 16.05
CA PRO A 12 10.15 -10.23 15.82
C PRO A 12 10.53 -10.14 14.33
N PHE A 13 10.61 -8.92 13.79
CA PHE A 13 10.93 -8.73 12.38
C PHE A 13 12.34 -9.25 12.04
N PRO A 14 12.52 -10.03 10.96
CA PRO A 14 13.79 -10.71 10.67
C PRO A 14 14.83 -9.79 10.00
N TYR A 15 14.65 -8.47 10.04
CA TYR A 15 15.49 -7.50 9.32
C TYR A 15 16.99 -7.68 9.58
N TYR A 16 17.37 -8.10 10.78
CA TYR A 16 18.76 -8.27 11.18
C TYR A 16 19.39 -9.60 10.71
N GLU A 17 18.59 -10.54 10.22
CA GLU A 17 19.02 -11.90 9.88
C GLU A 17 19.58 -12.04 8.44
N TYR A 18 19.38 -11.04 7.59
CA TYR A 18 19.82 -11.08 6.20
C TYR A 18 20.33 -9.73 5.72
N ILE A 19 21.08 -9.70 4.62
CA ILE A 19 21.43 -8.47 3.89
C ILE A 19 20.90 -8.62 2.46
N ASN A 20 19.87 -7.84 2.12
CA ASN A 20 19.36 -7.75 0.76
C ASN A 20 19.75 -6.39 0.18
N SER A 21 20.85 -6.35 -0.57
CA SER A 21 21.40 -5.11 -1.12
C SER A 21 22.12 -5.37 -2.43
N ALA A 22 21.83 -4.54 -3.43
CA ALA A 22 22.54 -4.44 -4.71
C ALA A 22 23.94 -3.84 -4.56
N TYR A 23 24.27 -3.29 -3.39
CA TYR A 23 25.57 -2.67 -3.12
C TYR A 23 26.43 -3.55 -2.24
N ASP A 24 27.73 -3.40 -2.30
CA ASP A 24 28.64 -3.80 -1.22
C ASP A 24 28.77 -2.70 -0.15
N PRO A 25 29.48 -2.94 0.98
CA PRO A 25 29.58 -1.95 2.06
C PRO A 25 30.24 -0.62 1.65
N GLN A 26 31.03 -0.61 0.56
CA GLN A 26 31.67 0.58 -0.01
C GLN A 26 30.81 1.29 -1.05
N GLY A 27 29.59 0.79 -1.30
CA GLY A 27 28.65 1.39 -2.23
C GLY A 27 28.80 0.96 -3.68
N ARG A 28 29.64 -0.04 -3.99
CA ARG A 28 29.80 -0.54 -5.37
C ARG A 28 28.65 -1.49 -5.72
N LEU A 29 28.18 -1.40 -6.97
CA LEU A 29 27.12 -2.27 -7.48
C LEU A 29 27.59 -3.73 -7.62
N LYS A 30 26.78 -4.67 -7.16
CA LYS A 30 26.99 -6.12 -7.30
C LYS A 30 26.52 -6.57 -8.69
N PRO A 31 27.39 -7.13 -9.54
CA PRO A 31 27.05 -7.51 -10.91
C PRO A 31 25.83 -8.43 -11.02
N ASP A 32 25.76 -9.49 -10.20
CA ASP A 32 24.64 -10.44 -10.24
C ASP A 32 23.30 -9.82 -9.86
N TYR A 33 23.31 -8.81 -8.98
CA TYR A 33 22.09 -8.08 -8.62
C TYR A 33 21.66 -7.19 -9.78
N MET A 34 22.60 -6.46 -10.39
CA MET A 34 22.31 -5.55 -11.50
C MET A 34 21.90 -6.30 -12.77
N ALA A 35 22.40 -7.51 -13.03
CA ALA A 35 21.91 -8.36 -14.11
C ALA A 35 20.44 -8.78 -13.92
N ARG A 36 19.93 -8.81 -12.68
CA ARG A 36 18.49 -9.01 -12.41
C ARG A 36 17.71 -7.72 -12.65
N VAL A 37 18.27 -6.58 -12.24
CA VAL A 37 17.66 -5.26 -12.46
C VAL A 37 17.53 -4.96 -13.94
N GLU A 38 18.57 -5.21 -14.73
CA GLU A 38 18.59 -5.07 -16.19
C GLU A 38 17.42 -5.80 -16.85
N ARG A 39 17.24 -7.10 -16.55
CA ARG A 39 16.10 -7.87 -17.07
C ARG A 39 14.74 -7.31 -16.70
N ILE A 40 14.61 -6.69 -15.51
CA ILE A 40 13.37 -6.05 -15.07
C ILE A 40 13.14 -4.75 -15.82
N LEU A 41 14.18 -3.91 -15.94
CA LEU A 41 14.09 -2.62 -16.63
C LEU A 41 13.89 -2.78 -18.13
N ASP A 42 14.55 -3.73 -18.76
CA ASP A 42 14.34 -4.09 -20.17
C ASP A 42 12.90 -4.51 -20.40
N ARG A 43 12.39 -5.43 -19.57
CA ARG A 43 11.01 -5.89 -19.69
C ARG A 43 10.00 -4.79 -19.41
N ALA A 44 10.28 -3.88 -18.47
CA ALA A 44 9.45 -2.71 -18.22
C ALA A 44 9.42 -1.78 -19.44
N ALA A 45 10.55 -1.55 -20.10
CA ALA A 45 10.61 -0.76 -21.32
C ALA A 45 9.80 -1.39 -22.47
N GLU A 46 9.93 -2.71 -22.68
CA GLU A 46 9.13 -3.45 -23.67
C GLU A 46 7.62 -3.38 -23.40
N LEU A 47 7.23 -3.19 -22.15
CA LEU A 47 5.84 -3.04 -21.71
C LEU A 47 5.41 -1.57 -21.60
N GLU A 48 6.25 -0.63 -22.02
CA GLU A 48 6.01 0.82 -21.95
C GLU A 48 5.72 1.33 -20.52
N MET A 49 6.34 0.70 -19.51
CA MET A 49 6.18 1.03 -18.10
C MET A 49 7.31 1.96 -17.63
N ALA A 50 6.96 2.94 -16.78
CA ALA A 50 7.94 3.67 -15.99
C ALA A 50 8.23 2.94 -14.67
N VAL A 51 9.48 3.03 -14.17
CA VAL A 51 9.91 2.35 -12.94
C VAL A 51 10.41 3.37 -11.92
N ILE A 52 9.90 3.31 -10.69
CA ILE A 52 10.50 4.02 -9.55
C ILE A 52 11.53 3.09 -8.89
N LEU A 53 12.81 3.40 -9.09
CA LEU A 53 13.93 2.65 -8.56
C LEU A 53 14.41 3.26 -7.23
N GLY A 54 14.03 2.63 -6.11
CA GLY A 54 14.54 3.03 -4.79
C GLY A 54 16.04 2.76 -4.62
N LEU A 55 16.78 3.73 -4.09
CA LEU A 55 18.23 3.69 -3.87
C LEU A 55 18.59 3.05 -2.52
N THR A 56 17.87 3.42 -1.45
CA THR A 56 18.22 3.09 -0.05
C THR A 56 16.99 2.62 0.77
N TYR A 57 17.21 1.80 1.79
CA TYR A 57 16.18 1.16 2.62
C TYR A 57 16.57 1.05 4.10
N PHE A 58 15.62 1.33 5.02
CA PHE A 58 15.98 1.75 6.37
C PHE A 58 16.55 0.66 7.23
N ALA A 59 16.06 -0.54 6.96
CA ALA A 59 16.52 -1.71 7.64
C ALA A 59 17.90 -2.16 7.15
N ILE A 60 18.47 -1.60 6.07
CA ILE A 60 19.76 -2.02 5.50
C ILE A 60 20.85 -0.97 5.71
N ASP A 61 20.64 0.28 5.29
CA ASP A 61 21.70 1.29 5.17
C ASP A 61 22.54 1.44 6.43
N GLY A 62 21.87 1.73 7.56
CA GLY A 62 22.50 2.06 8.83
C GLY A 62 23.28 0.92 9.49
N ARG A 63 23.17 -0.31 8.97
CA ARG A 63 23.94 -1.46 9.48
C ARG A 63 24.91 -2.06 8.46
N TYR A 64 24.80 -1.69 7.18
CA TYR A 64 25.54 -2.33 6.11
C TYR A 64 26.48 -1.39 5.35
N ILE A 65 26.02 -0.18 5.00
CA ILE A 65 26.82 0.79 4.25
C ILE A 65 27.80 1.48 5.18
N GLU A 66 29.09 1.50 4.84
CA GLU A 66 30.15 1.81 5.80
C GLU A 66 30.14 3.25 6.30
N ASN A 67 29.96 4.21 5.40
CA ASN A 67 30.16 5.62 5.68
C ASN A 67 29.44 6.51 4.63
N PRO A 68 29.37 7.84 4.87
CA PRO A 68 28.73 8.78 3.94
C PRO A 68 29.27 8.75 2.51
N ASP A 69 30.58 8.51 2.33
CA ASP A 69 31.18 8.47 0.99
C ASP A 69 30.73 7.24 0.20
N ALA A 70 30.51 6.11 0.87
CA ALA A 70 29.89 4.93 0.27
C ALA A 70 28.46 5.23 -0.22
N VAL A 71 27.66 5.99 0.52
CA VAL A 71 26.31 6.40 0.08
C VAL A 71 26.36 7.28 -1.17
N ARG A 72 27.31 8.22 -1.23
CA ARG A 72 27.54 9.05 -2.43
C ARG A 72 27.99 8.20 -3.63
N ALA A 73 28.88 7.23 -3.40
CA ALA A 73 29.33 6.30 -4.43
C ALA A 73 28.19 5.42 -4.97
N MET A 74 27.23 5.01 -4.11
CA MET A 74 26.02 4.29 -4.56
C MET A 74 25.21 5.13 -5.55
N ALA A 75 24.99 6.41 -5.23
CA ALA A 75 24.24 7.32 -6.08
C ALA A 75 24.92 7.49 -7.45
N ASP A 76 26.22 7.75 -7.47
CA ASP A 76 26.98 7.91 -8.72
C ASP A 76 26.98 6.63 -9.55
N ALA A 77 27.22 5.48 -8.91
CA ALA A 77 27.28 4.19 -9.60
C ALA A 77 25.95 3.82 -10.25
N VAL A 78 24.82 4.13 -9.61
CA VAL A 78 23.49 3.91 -10.20
C VAL A 78 23.26 4.82 -11.40
N VAL A 79 23.60 6.12 -11.31
CA VAL A 79 23.46 7.05 -12.44
C VAL A 79 24.30 6.57 -13.63
N ASP A 80 25.56 6.24 -13.39
CA ASP A 80 26.48 5.78 -14.43
C ASP A 80 25.97 4.49 -15.09
N TRP A 81 25.54 3.52 -14.30
CA TRP A 81 25.03 2.25 -14.80
C TRP A 81 23.76 2.41 -15.65
N LEU A 82 22.86 3.33 -15.26
CA LEU A 82 21.66 3.67 -16.04
C LEU A 82 22.04 4.41 -17.34
N ALA A 83 22.98 5.35 -17.28
CA ALA A 83 23.42 6.15 -18.43
C ALA A 83 24.14 5.32 -19.49
N GLU A 84 25.00 4.37 -19.06
CA GLU A 84 25.68 3.42 -19.96
C GLU A 84 24.70 2.59 -20.81
N ARG A 85 23.47 2.41 -20.32
CA ARG A 85 22.39 1.64 -20.96
C ARG A 85 21.29 2.51 -21.56
N ASP A 86 21.43 3.84 -21.45
CA ASP A 86 20.45 4.83 -21.90
C ASP A 86 19.03 4.61 -21.33
N TYR A 87 18.93 4.16 -20.07
CA TYR A 87 17.64 3.97 -19.42
C TYR A 87 17.00 5.29 -19.02
N ARG A 88 15.90 5.65 -19.69
CA ARG A 88 15.20 6.94 -19.51
C ARG A 88 13.81 6.81 -18.90
N HIS A 89 13.28 5.59 -18.80
CA HIS A 89 11.98 5.27 -18.19
C HIS A 89 12.08 5.00 -16.67
N VAL A 90 13.15 5.48 -16.02
CA VAL A 90 13.43 5.26 -14.61
C VAL A 90 13.38 6.58 -13.84
N LEU A 91 12.60 6.58 -12.76
CA LEU A 91 12.59 7.62 -11.73
C LEU A 91 13.31 7.07 -10.49
N ILE A 92 13.84 7.96 -9.64
CA ILE A 92 14.63 7.57 -8.47
C ILE A 92 13.92 7.97 -7.18
N GLU A 93 13.74 7.00 -6.29
CA GLU A 93 13.45 7.25 -4.88
C GLU A 93 14.77 7.18 -4.08
N ILE A 94 15.17 8.29 -3.46
CA ILE A 94 16.44 8.38 -2.72
C ILE A 94 16.39 7.56 -1.43
N GLY A 95 15.42 7.87 -0.57
CA GLY A 95 15.25 7.27 0.75
C GLY A 95 13.85 6.69 0.92
N TYR A 96 13.75 5.37 1.01
CA TYR A 96 12.49 4.73 1.36
C TYR A 96 12.11 5.07 2.82
N GLU A 97 10.99 5.77 2.99
CA GLU A 97 10.42 6.24 4.25
C GLU A 97 11.33 7.13 5.11
N ARG A 98 12.25 7.86 4.48
CA ARG A 98 13.18 8.76 5.18
C ARG A 98 13.65 9.91 4.31
N THR A 99 14.23 10.89 5.01
CA THR A 99 15.01 11.98 4.42
C THR A 99 16.50 11.90 4.72
N VAL A 100 16.92 11.11 5.71
CA VAL A 100 18.33 11.02 6.14
C VAL A 100 18.85 9.58 6.04
N ILE A 101 19.87 9.36 5.22
CA ILE A 101 20.49 8.05 5.01
C ILE A 101 21.57 7.84 6.07
N ALA A 102 21.26 7.01 7.07
CA ALA A 102 22.22 6.65 8.11
C ALA A 102 23.17 5.53 7.64
N THR A 103 24.39 5.53 8.16
CA THR A 103 25.44 4.57 7.80
C THR A 103 25.92 3.80 9.04
N ARG A 104 26.53 2.63 8.81
CA ARG A 104 27.12 1.78 9.86
C ARG A 104 28.16 2.53 10.70
N GLY A 105 28.95 3.40 10.06
CA GLY A 105 29.94 4.26 10.69
C GLY A 105 29.37 5.43 11.48
N ARG A 106 28.04 5.50 11.70
CA ARG A 106 27.33 6.60 12.37
C ARG A 106 27.40 7.96 11.65
N GLY A 107 27.78 7.97 10.37
CA GLY A 107 27.61 9.13 9.50
C GLY A 107 26.23 9.15 8.86
N GLN A 108 25.86 10.30 8.29
CA GLN A 108 24.57 10.53 7.64
C GLN A 108 24.75 11.31 6.34
N VAL A 109 23.83 11.12 5.40
CA VAL A 109 23.70 11.91 4.17
C VAL A 109 22.25 12.32 3.99
N GLU A 110 21.99 13.60 3.73
CA GLU A 110 20.64 14.09 3.45
C GLU A 110 20.17 13.67 2.05
N ALA A 111 18.89 13.34 1.91
CA ALA A 111 18.33 12.99 0.62
C ALA A 111 18.39 14.17 -0.37
N LEU A 112 18.29 15.41 0.12
CA LEU A 112 18.47 16.62 -0.70
C LEU A 112 19.84 16.66 -1.38
N GLU A 113 20.90 16.36 -0.62
CA GLU A 113 22.28 16.30 -1.14
C GLU A 113 22.37 15.26 -2.26
N LEU A 114 21.75 14.08 -2.08
CA LEU A 114 21.77 13.03 -3.09
C LEU A 114 20.93 13.37 -4.32
N MET A 115 19.80 14.06 -4.18
CA MET A 115 19.03 14.53 -5.34
C MET A 115 19.86 15.49 -6.20
N GLU A 116 20.53 16.46 -5.58
CA GLU A 116 21.41 17.39 -6.30
C GLU A 116 22.57 16.67 -6.97
N ARG A 117 23.22 15.76 -6.24
CA ARG A 117 24.32 14.94 -6.74
C ARG A 117 23.91 14.09 -7.95
N MET A 118 22.80 13.35 -7.85
CA MET A 118 22.32 12.50 -8.94
C MET A 118 21.95 13.30 -10.18
N ARG A 119 21.34 14.48 -10.00
CA ARG A 119 21.04 15.37 -11.14
C ARG A 119 22.30 15.91 -11.80
N ALA A 120 23.30 16.33 -11.02
CA ALA A 120 24.58 16.79 -11.53
C ALA A 120 25.29 15.66 -12.29
N ARG A 121 25.37 14.47 -11.70
CA ARG A 121 25.99 13.31 -12.34
C ARG A 121 25.25 12.88 -13.60
N SER A 122 23.92 12.94 -13.62
CA SER A 122 23.12 12.58 -14.80
C SER A 122 23.47 13.47 -15.99
N ARG A 123 23.56 14.79 -15.79
CA ARG A 123 23.93 15.74 -16.86
C ARG A 123 25.31 15.48 -17.47
N GLU A 124 26.23 14.90 -16.70
CA GLU A 124 27.55 14.53 -17.18
C GLU A 124 27.56 13.16 -17.86
N ALA A 125 26.84 12.18 -17.29
CA ALA A 125 26.87 10.79 -17.72
C ALA A 125 26.03 10.55 -18.98
N TYR A 126 24.90 11.24 -19.14
CA TYR A 126 24.09 11.20 -20.36
C TYR A 126 24.61 12.22 -21.37
N GLY A 127 25.02 11.75 -22.55
CA GLY A 127 25.67 12.59 -23.56
C GLY A 127 24.84 13.77 -24.09
N ASP A 128 23.52 13.74 -23.90
CA ASP A 128 22.57 14.81 -24.25
C ASP A 128 22.19 15.70 -23.05
N GLY A 129 22.78 15.48 -21.88
CA GLY A 129 22.49 16.23 -20.66
C GLY A 129 21.19 15.82 -19.97
N PHE A 130 20.63 14.64 -20.30
CA PHE A 130 19.45 14.11 -19.61
C PHE A 130 19.67 14.05 -18.09
N THR A 131 18.62 14.39 -17.35
CA THR A 131 18.65 14.44 -15.89
C THR A 131 17.58 13.50 -15.34
N LEU A 132 17.99 12.53 -14.52
CA LEU A 132 17.06 11.63 -13.83
C LEU A 132 16.16 12.40 -12.86
N LEU A 133 14.89 12.00 -12.79
CA LEU A 133 13.91 12.56 -11.87
C LEU A 133 14.02 11.88 -10.50
N CYS A 134 14.14 12.66 -9.44
CA CYS A 134 14.38 12.18 -8.08
C CYS A 134 13.32 12.68 -7.09
N ALA A 135 12.95 11.80 -6.15
CA ALA A 135 12.13 12.11 -4.99
C ALA A 135 12.58 11.29 -3.76
N THR A 136 11.99 11.52 -2.59
CA THR A 136 12.19 10.67 -1.41
C THR A 136 10.85 10.49 -0.70
N SER A 137 10.62 9.34 -0.09
CA SER A 137 9.34 9.05 0.57
C SER A 137 9.42 9.24 2.08
N LEU A 138 8.25 9.27 2.72
CA LEU A 138 8.07 9.21 4.16
C LEU A 138 7.08 8.09 4.47
N GLY A 139 7.09 7.59 5.70
CA GLY A 139 6.10 6.59 6.13
C GLY A 139 4.65 7.08 6.00
N GLY A 140 3.72 6.13 5.98
CA GLY A 140 2.29 6.35 5.72
C GLY A 140 1.69 7.57 6.42
N GLY A 141 0.96 8.39 5.64
CA GLY A 141 0.21 9.56 6.14
C GLY A 141 1.04 10.80 6.46
N LYS A 142 2.37 10.75 6.27
CA LYS A 142 3.27 11.87 6.55
C LYS A 142 3.42 12.79 5.34
N MET A 143 3.67 14.06 5.64
CA MET A 143 3.81 15.14 4.66
C MET A 143 5.23 15.71 4.69
N HIS A 144 5.73 16.08 3.51
CA HIS A 144 7.05 16.68 3.36
C HIS A 144 7.07 18.16 3.78
N THR A 145 8.27 18.64 4.13
CA THR A 145 8.49 20.08 4.33
C THR A 145 8.58 20.80 2.99
N ASP A 146 8.42 22.13 3.02
CA ASP A 146 8.60 23.01 1.87
C ASP A 146 9.96 22.83 1.17
N GLU A 147 11.02 22.59 1.92
CA GLU A 147 12.37 22.36 1.37
C GLU A 147 12.38 21.13 0.46
N TYR A 148 11.79 20.03 0.93
CA TYR A 148 11.66 18.79 0.17
C TYR A 148 10.70 18.94 -1.01
N LEU A 149 9.57 19.64 -0.85
CA LEU A 149 8.64 19.91 -1.96
C LEU A 149 9.31 20.71 -3.10
N ARG A 150 10.17 21.69 -2.79
CA ARG A 150 10.96 22.40 -3.83
C ARG A 150 11.88 21.47 -4.58
N ALA A 151 12.53 20.56 -3.85
CA ALA A 151 13.61 19.74 -4.36
C ALA A 151 13.15 18.50 -5.14
N MET A 152 11.92 18.00 -4.97
CA MET A 152 11.47 16.78 -5.66
C MET A 152 10.96 17.03 -7.09
N ASP A 153 11.19 16.08 -7.99
CA ASP A 153 10.64 16.14 -9.35
C ASP A 153 9.19 15.63 -9.42
N TYR A 154 8.77 14.85 -8.42
CA TYR A 154 7.41 14.38 -8.17
C TYR A 154 7.23 14.22 -6.67
N VAL A 155 6.07 14.61 -6.13
CA VAL A 155 5.81 14.49 -4.69
C VAL A 155 5.59 13.01 -4.37
N LEU A 156 6.48 12.42 -3.57
CA LEU A 156 6.41 11.01 -3.22
C LEU A 156 5.99 10.84 -1.75
N VAL A 157 4.82 10.26 -1.52
CA VAL A 157 4.22 10.04 -0.19
C VAL A 157 3.71 8.62 -0.06
N HIS A 158 3.56 8.10 1.16
CA HIS A 158 2.93 6.80 1.41
C HIS A 158 1.53 6.97 2.01
N GLY A 159 0.63 6.07 1.65
CA GLY A 159 -0.74 5.98 2.11
C GLY A 159 -0.99 4.90 3.16
N ASN A 160 0.05 4.21 3.66
CA ASN A 160 -0.13 3.13 4.62
C ASN A 160 -0.90 3.61 5.85
N GLY A 161 -1.95 2.87 6.23
CA GLY A 161 -2.82 3.19 7.36
C GLY A 161 -3.77 4.38 7.13
N CYS A 162 -3.75 5.02 5.96
CA CYS A 162 -4.70 6.06 5.58
C CYS A 162 -5.96 5.43 4.98
N ASN A 163 -7.13 5.99 5.26
CA ASN A 163 -8.37 5.65 4.56
C ASN A 163 -8.53 6.56 3.32
N PRO A 164 -9.53 6.33 2.45
CA PRO A 164 -9.83 7.17 1.29
C PRO A 164 -9.92 8.66 1.62
N GLU A 165 -10.64 9.03 2.69
CA GLU A 165 -10.82 10.42 3.08
C GLU A 165 -9.48 11.08 3.42
N ARG A 166 -8.60 10.36 4.12
CA ARG A 166 -7.25 10.83 4.45
C ARG A 166 -6.37 10.99 3.22
N HIS A 167 -6.50 10.14 2.20
CA HIS A 167 -5.78 10.33 0.93
C HIS A 167 -6.21 11.63 0.24
N VAL A 168 -7.52 11.91 0.21
CA VAL A 168 -8.07 13.15 -0.37
C VAL A 168 -7.55 14.37 0.38
N GLU A 169 -7.56 14.34 1.73
CA GLU A 169 -6.98 15.40 2.56
C GLU A 169 -5.51 15.64 2.24
N MET A 170 -4.69 14.59 2.17
CA MET A 170 -3.27 14.71 1.84
C MET A 170 -3.05 15.35 0.46
N ILE A 171 -3.84 14.96 -0.54
CA ILE A 171 -3.76 15.55 -1.89
C ILE A 171 -4.15 17.03 -1.85
N ALA A 172 -5.21 17.38 -1.13
CA ALA A 172 -5.67 18.75 -0.97
C ALA A 172 -4.62 19.62 -0.25
N ASP A 173 -4.02 19.10 0.83
CA ASP A 173 -2.97 19.78 1.59
C ASP A 173 -1.72 20.07 0.73
N ILE A 174 -1.29 19.10 -0.09
CA ILE A 174 -0.18 19.31 -1.03
C ILE A 174 -0.53 20.41 -2.03
N ARG A 175 -1.73 20.36 -2.62
CA ARG A 175 -2.19 21.34 -3.63
C ARG A 175 -2.41 22.74 -3.05
N ALA A 176 -2.73 22.82 -1.76
CA ALA A 176 -2.88 24.09 -1.04
C ALA A 176 -1.54 24.71 -0.63
N ASN A 177 -0.44 23.94 -0.62
CA ASN A 177 0.88 24.45 -0.25
C ASN A 177 1.41 25.45 -1.31
N PRO A 178 1.73 26.70 -0.94
CA PRO A 178 2.23 27.71 -1.88
C PRO A 178 3.49 27.28 -2.65
N VAL A 179 4.39 26.53 -2.01
CA VAL A 179 5.62 26.02 -2.63
C VAL A 179 5.32 25.04 -3.75
N TRP A 180 4.33 24.17 -3.56
CA TRP A 180 3.90 23.27 -4.62
C TRP A 180 3.20 24.04 -5.74
N GLN A 181 2.42 25.07 -5.41
CA GLN A 181 1.74 25.91 -6.40
C GLN A 181 2.70 26.70 -7.30
N GLU A 182 3.90 27.04 -6.82
CA GLU A 182 4.95 27.65 -7.65
C GLU A 182 5.42 26.73 -8.78
N ARG A 183 5.44 25.41 -8.53
CA ARG A 183 5.83 24.39 -9.52
C ARG A 183 5.03 23.10 -9.29
N PRO A 184 3.79 23.02 -9.80
CA PRO A 184 2.96 21.83 -9.66
C PRO A 184 3.67 20.61 -10.23
N THR A 185 3.82 19.58 -9.40
CA THR A 185 4.41 18.28 -9.77
C THR A 185 3.44 17.16 -9.46
N PRO A 186 3.53 16.01 -10.16
CA PRO A 186 2.67 14.86 -9.89
C PRO A 186 2.72 14.43 -8.42
N ILE A 187 1.57 14.07 -7.85
CA ILE A 187 1.45 13.52 -6.50
C ILE A 187 1.38 11.99 -6.64
N VAL A 188 2.38 11.32 -6.09
CA VAL A 188 2.60 9.89 -6.25
C VAL A 188 2.55 9.22 -4.88
N PHE A 189 1.51 8.41 -4.68
CA PHE A 189 1.53 7.37 -3.66
C PHE A 189 2.07 6.09 -4.30
N ASN A 190 3.31 5.71 -3.97
CA ASN A 190 3.94 4.46 -4.44
C ASN A 190 3.70 3.28 -3.50
N GLU A 191 3.18 3.54 -2.29
CA GLU A 191 2.80 2.51 -1.33
C GLU A 191 1.61 2.96 -0.49
N ALA A 192 0.62 2.08 -0.28
CA ALA A 192 -0.52 2.33 0.58
C ALA A 192 -1.00 1.06 1.30
N HIS A 193 -1.95 0.33 0.72
CA HIS A 193 -2.61 -0.84 1.33
C HIS A 193 -3.44 -1.59 0.26
N THR A 194 -4.41 -2.41 0.66
CA THR A 194 -5.28 -3.19 -0.25
C THR A 194 -6.68 -2.62 -0.46
N ASP A 195 -7.14 -1.68 0.38
CA ASP A 195 -8.45 -1.01 0.19
C ASP A 195 -8.51 -0.18 -1.12
N VAL A 196 -9.30 -0.70 -2.07
CA VAL A 196 -9.51 -0.14 -3.41
C VAL A 196 -10.35 1.14 -3.41
N GLY A 197 -11.05 1.46 -2.31
CA GLY A 197 -11.67 2.77 -2.14
C GLY A 197 -10.62 3.89 -2.13
N SER A 198 -9.43 3.63 -1.59
CA SER A 198 -8.35 4.64 -1.60
C SER A 198 -7.73 4.76 -2.99
N LEU A 199 -7.60 3.64 -3.72
CA LEU A 199 -7.20 3.66 -5.13
C LEU A 199 -8.13 4.57 -5.95
N ARG A 200 -9.45 4.38 -5.79
CA ARG A 200 -10.44 5.21 -6.46
C ARG A 200 -10.31 6.69 -6.04
N ALA A 201 -10.30 6.97 -4.74
CA ALA A 201 -10.21 8.35 -4.25
C ALA A 201 -8.95 9.06 -4.77
N CYS A 202 -7.80 8.38 -4.79
CA CYS A 202 -6.59 8.91 -5.42
C CYS A 202 -6.79 9.18 -6.92
N ALA A 203 -7.39 8.25 -7.67
CA ALA A 203 -7.61 8.39 -9.10
C ALA A 203 -8.55 9.55 -9.46
N GLU A 204 -9.67 9.73 -8.76
CA GLU A 204 -10.61 10.85 -8.92
C GLU A 204 -9.94 12.20 -8.63
N HIS A 205 -8.97 12.20 -7.73
CA HIS A 205 -8.17 13.37 -7.40
C HIS A 205 -6.87 13.45 -8.22
N HIS A 206 -6.69 12.67 -9.28
CA HIS A 206 -5.52 12.68 -10.17
C HIS A 206 -4.18 12.48 -9.43
N ALA A 207 -4.15 11.56 -8.48
CA ALA A 207 -2.94 11.07 -7.81
C ALA A 207 -2.79 9.55 -8.04
N SER A 208 -1.56 9.04 -7.96
CA SER A 208 -1.35 7.59 -7.99
C SER A 208 -1.76 6.94 -6.67
N TRP A 209 -1.82 5.60 -6.65
CA TRP A 209 -1.97 4.80 -5.44
C TRP A 209 -1.18 3.49 -5.57
N GLY A 210 -0.45 3.13 -4.52
CA GLY A 210 0.44 1.97 -4.52
C GLY A 210 -0.18 0.76 -3.83
N TYR A 211 -0.45 -0.31 -4.58
CA TYR A 211 -0.96 -1.55 -4.01
C TYR A 211 0.11 -2.22 -3.13
N TYR A 212 -0.17 -2.29 -1.83
CA TYR A 212 0.68 -2.98 -0.86
C TYR A 212 -0.12 -4.06 -0.15
N ASP A 213 0.21 -5.32 -0.45
CA ASP A 213 -0.41 -6.49 0.16
C ASP A 213 0.68 -7.39 0.78
N GLN A 214 0.87 -7.26 2.09
CA GLN A 214 1.93 -7.99 2.80
C GLN A 214 1.84 -9.50 2.56
N GLY A 215 0.63 -10.07 2.65
CA GLY A 215 0.41 -11.51 2.69
C GLY A 215 0.94 -12.21 3.95
N GLU A 216 0.65 -13.51 4.05
CA GLU A 216 0.86 -14.29 5.27
C GLU A 216 1.88 -15.42 5.14
N SER A 217 2.76 -15.38 4.12
CA SER A 217 3.77 -16.42 3.88
C SER A 217 3.18 -17.80 3.54
N ASN A 218 2.00 -17.84 2.92
CA ASN A 218 1.23 -19.08 2.70
C ASN A 218 1.03 -19.44 1.20
N TYR A 219 1.79 -18.83 0.28
CA TYR A 219 1.67 -19.00 -1.18
C TYR A 219 0.31 -18.61 -1.77
N ARG A 220 -0.57 -17.98 -0.98
CA ARG A 220 -1.91 -17.55 -1.40
C ARG A 220 -2.01 -16.03 -1.35
N ASP A 221 -1.74 -15.44 -0.20
CA ASP A 221 -2.01 -14.02 0.07
C ASP A 221 -0.78 -13.15 -0.21
N GLY A 222 -0.98 -11.88 -0.57
CA GLY A 222 0.11 -10.92 -0.78
C GLY A 222 0.90 -11.05 -2.06
N TYR A 223 1.70 -10.01 -2.30
CA TYR A 223 2.79 -9.99 -3.29
C TYR A 223 4.17 -9.74 -2.67
N GLN A 224 4.23 -9.59 -1.35
CA GLN A 224 5.40 -9.08 -0.63
C GLN A 224 6.14 -10.21 0.09
N THR A 225 5.39 -11.17 0.63
CA THR A 225 5.92 -12.26 1.45
C THR A 225 6.14 -13.53 0.65
N PRO A 226 7.41 -13.99 0.44
CA PRO A 226 7.69 -15.24 -0.23
C PRO A 226 7.23 -16.47 0.59
N PRO A 227 6.84 -17.58 -0.07
CA PRO A 227 6.72 -17.72 -1.52
C PRO A 227 5.53 -16.93 -2.07
N VAL A 228 5.72 -16.21 -3.18
CA VAL A 228 4.68 -15.35 -3.79
C VAL A 228 3.99 -16.07 -4.93
N ASN A 229 2.66 -16.10 -4.90
CA ASN A 229 1.83 -16.44 -6.04
C ASN A 229 1.42 -15.16 -6.77
N TRP A 230 2.01 -14.95 -7.95
CA TRP A 230 1.80 -13.77 -8.80
C TRP A 230 0.51 -13.80 -9.62
N THR A 231 -0.33 -14.83 -9.45
CA THR A 231 -1.65 -14.90 -10.10
C THR A 231 -2.71 -14.17 -9.28
N THR A 232 -3.86 -13.89 -9.89
CA THR A 232 -5.01 -13.22 -9.26
C THR A 232 -5.85 -14.19 -8.42
N ASN A 233 -5.22 -14.84 -7.45
CA ASN A 233 -5.76 -16.02 -6.78
C ASN A 233 -6.58 -15.74 -5.50
N THR A 234 -6.71 -14.49 -5.06
CA THR A 234 -7.48 -14.12 -3.88
C THR A 234 -8.53 -13.07 -4.22
N PRO A 235 -9.63 -12.98 -3.44
CA PRO A 235 -10.61 -11.90 -3.59
C PRO A 235 -9.97 -10.51 -3.53
N GLU A 236 -9.00 -10.29 -2.63
CA GLU A 236 -8.27 -9.02 -2.48
C GLU A 236 -7.52 -8.65 -3.76
N LYS A 237 -6.85 -9.62 -4.39
CA LYS A 237 -6.11 -9.42 -5.64
C LYS A 237 -7.08 -9.15 -6.80
N GLN A 238 -8.19 -9.89 -6.87
CA GLN A 238 -9.21 -9.72 -7.91
C GLN A 238 -9.81 -8.31 -7.83
N ARG A 239 -10.25 -7.87 -6.65
CA ARG A 239 -10.77 -6.51 -6.42
C ARG A 239 -9.82 -5.43 -6.92
N PHE A 240 -8.51 -5.57 -6.67
CA PHE A 240 -7.53 -4.59 -7.16
C PHE A 240 -7.48 -4.51 -8.68
N TYR A 241 -7.38 -5.64 -9.40
CA TYR A 241 -7.31 -5.63 -10.86
C TYR A 241 -8.63 -5.25 -11.50
N ASP A 242 -9.76 -5.60 -10.90
CA ASP A 242 -11.08 -5.18 -11.36
C ASP A 242 -11.25 -3.66 -11.24
N MET A 243 -10.87 -3.08 -10.10
CA MET A 243 -10.85 -1.62 -9.93
C MET A 243 -9.86 -0.95 -10.90
N LEU A 244 -8.65 -1.48 -11.05
CA LEU A 244 -7.66 -0.95 -12.00
C LEU A 244 -8.18 -0.97 -13.45
N ARG A 245 -8.83 -2.07 -13.86
CA ARG A 245 -9.46 -2.20 -15.18
C ARG A 245 -10.57 -1.17 -15.35
N ARG A 246 -11.41 -0.95 -14.33
CA ARG A 246 -12.48 0.08 -14.36
C ARG A 246 -11.88 1.47 -14.58
N ILE A 247 -10.88 1.86 -13.78
CA ILE A 247 -10.23 3.18 -13.87
C ILE A 247 -9.55 3.39 -15.24
N THR A 248 -8.90 2.36 -15.79
CA THR A 248 -8.06 2.49 -16.99
C THR A 248 -8.77 2.24 -18.32
N SER A 249 -9.92 1.56 -18.31
CA SER A 249 -10.68 1.26 -19.54
C SER A 249 -11.46 2.45 -20.10
N GLY A 250 -11.67 3.50 -19.30
CA GLY A 250 -12.51 4.65 -19.68
C GLY A 250 -13.99 4.30 -19.83
N ASP A 251 -14.42 3.12 -19.36
CA ASP A 251 -15.80 2.67 -19.44
C ASP A 251 -16.63 3.29 -18.31
N GLU A 252 -17.02 4.56 -18.49
CA GLU A 252 -17.89 5.28 -17.55
C GLU A 252 -19.28 4.62 -17.44
N ALA A 253 -19.71 3.87 -18.45
CA ALA A 253 -21.01 3.20 -18.50
C ALA A 253 -21.14 2.03 -17.51
N GLY A 254 -20.03 1.57 -16.93
CA GLY A 254 -19.99 0.53 -15.89
C GLY A 254 -20.16 1.06 -14.47
N TRP A 255 -20.18 2.37 -14.26
CA TRP A 255 -20.45 2.97 -12.95
C TRP A 255 -21.96 2.91 -12.68
N GLN A 256 -22.43 1.73 -12.25
CA GLN A 256 -23.68 1.68 -11.50
C GLN A 256 -23.35 2.04 -10.06
N ASP A 257 -23.59 3.31 -9.75
CA ASP A 257 -23.57 3.92 -8.43
C ASP A 257 -24.72 3.36 -7.58
N THR A 258 -24.68 2.05 -7.37
CA THR A 258 -25.69 1.33 -6.60
C THR A 258 -25.06 0.86 -5.32
N ALA A 259 -25.63 1.31 -4.21
CA ALA A 259 -25.31 0.78 -2.89
C ALA A 259 -25.28 -0.76 -2.91
N PRO A 260 -24.35 -1.40 -2.18
CA PRO A 260 -24.23 -2.85 -2.14
C PRO A 260 -25.58 -3.53 -1.90
N VAL A 261 -25.93 -4.49 -2.73
CA VAL A 261 -27.19 -5.22 -2.56
C VAL A 261 -27.01 -6.26 -1.46
N LEU A 262 -27.62 -5.98 -0.30
CA LEU A 262 -27.57 -6.87 0.86
C LEU A 262 -28.61 -7.99 0.71
N ARG A 263 -28.16 -9.24 0.88
CA ARG A 263 -29.02 -10.43 0.80
C ARG A 263 -29.52 -10.91 2.16
N GLY A 264 -29.08 -10.26 3.24
CA GLY A 264 -29.43 -10.60 4.62
C GLY A 264 -28.26 -11.22 5.36
N PHE A 265 -28.55 -12.02 6.38
CA PHE A 265 -27.56 -12.67 7.22
C PHE A 265 -27.60 -14.17 7.03
N ASP A 266 -26.43 -14.81 6.99
CA ASP A 266 -26.29 -16.26 7.09
C ASP A 266 -25.91 -16.65 8.52
N GLY A 267 -26.37 -17.82 8.98
CA GLY A 267 -26.04 -18.38 10.29
C GLY A 267 -26.81 -17.80 11.49
N LEU A 268 -27.88 -17.04 11.26
CA LEU A 268 -28.82 -16.70 12.32
C LEU A 268 -29.63 -17.94 12.77
N PRO A 269 -29.99 -18.06 14.06
CA PRO A 269 -30.84 -19.16 14.53
C PRO A 269 -32.23 -19.11 13.88
N GLU A 270 -32.59 -20.14 13.13
CA GLU A 270 -33.92 -20.24 12.49
C GLU A 270 -34.96 -20.91 13.42
N ASP A 271 -34.52 -21.81 14.30
CA ASP A 271 -35.38 -22.66 15.14
C ASP A 271 -35.28 -22.33 16.64
N GLY A 272 -35.91 -21.22 17.03
CA GLY A 272 -36.11 -20.87 18.45
C GLY A 272 -34.88 -20.28 19.17
N PRO A 273 -34.97 -20.11 20.50
CA PRO A 273 -33.96 -19.38 21.27
C PRO A 273 -32.60 -20.09 21.34
N VAL A 274 -31.50 -19.33 21.19
CA VAL A 274 -30.12 -19.84 21.27
C VAL A 274 -29.38 -19.30 22.50
N ALA A 275 -28.64 -20.15 23.20
CA ALA A 275 -27.74 -19.78 24.29
C ALA A 275 -26.35 -20.37 24.02
N ALA A 276 -25.71 -19.93 22.95
CA ALA A 276 -24.44 -20.48 22.47
C ALA A 276 -23.66 -19.45 21.64
N ARG A 277 -22.46 -19.82 21.18
CA ARG A 277 -21.78 -19.03 20.15
C ARG A 277 -22.44 -19.29 18.80
N ILE A 278 -22.81 -18.22 18.09
CA ILE A 278 -23.34 -18.26 16.73
C ILE A 278 -22.32 -17.71 15.74
N ALA A 279 -22.25 -18.28 14.55
CA ALA A 279 -21.39 -17.78 13.46
C ALA A 279 -22.30 -17.11 12.43
N VAL A 280 -22.39 -15.78 12.50
CA VAL A 280 -23.27 -14.99 11.63
C VAL A 280 -22.42 -14.19 10.65
N SER A 281 -22.75 -14.24 9.36
CA SER A 281 -22.11 -13.39 8.34
C SER A 281 -23.12 -12.55 7.59
N LEU A 282 -22.68 -11.43 7.04
CA LEU A 282 -23.49 -10.63 6.11
C LEU A 282 -23.32 -11.17 4.68
N LEU A 283 -24.43 -11.43 4.01
CA LEU A 283 -24.45 -11.80 2.60
C LEU A 283 -24.63 -10.55 1.73
N VAL A 284 -23.72 -10.35 0.78
CA VAL A 284 -23.77 -9.26 -0.20
C VAL A 284 -23.70 -9.86 -1.60
N GLU A 285 -24.40 -9.26 -2.57
CA GLU A 285 -24.42 -9.76 -3.95
C GLU A 285 -23.06 -9.64 -4.64
N ARG A 286 -22.33 -8.56 -4.35
CA ARG A 286 -21.02 -8.25 -4.94
C ARG A 286 -20.06 -7.77 -3.85
N ASP A 287 -19.11 -8.62 -3.51
CA ASP A 287 -18.19 -8.32 -2.43
C ASP A 287 -17.22 -7.18 -2.74
N GLU A 288 -16.91 -7.02 -4.03
CA GLU A 288 -16.07 -5.97 -4.58
C GLU A 288 -16.61 -4.55 -4.39
N ASP A 289 -17.90 -4.41 -4.07
CA ASP A 289 -18.53 -3.10 -3.86
C ASP A 289 -18.49 -2.68 -2.38
N VAL A 290 -18.04 -3.55 -1.48
CA VAL A 290 -18.05 -3.33 -0.03
C VAL A 290 -16.66 -2.92 0.45
N ARG A 291 -16.59 -1.76 1.12
CA ARG A 291 -15.37 -1.27 1.78
C ARG A 291 -15.26 -1.75 3.22
N GLU A 292 -16.35 -1.63 3.97
CA GLU A 292 -16.42 -2.07 5.36
C GLU A 292 -17.85 -2.46 5.75
N VAL A 293 -17.94 -3.38 6.70
CA VAL A 293 -19.19 -3.77 7.35
C VAL A 293 -19.02 -3.56 8.85
N GLN A 294 -19.86 -2.72 9.45
CA GLN A 294 -19.93 -2.52 10.89
C GLN A 294 -21.11 -3.29 11.45
N PHE A 295 -20.86 -4.20 12.38
CA PHE A 295 -21.90 -4.97 13.05
C PHE A 295 -22.30 -4.35 14.38
N PHE A 296 -23.60 -4.40 14.65
CA PHE A 296 -24.21 -3.96 15.90
C PHE A 296 -25.18 -5.03 16.42
N VAL A 297 -25.24 -5.17 17.74
CA VAL A 297 -26.28 -5.95 18.43
C VAL A 297 -26.93 -5.03 19.47
N ASP A 298 -28.26 -4.88 19.39
CA ASP A 298 -29.03 -3.91 20.18
C ASP A 298 -28.42 -2.49 20.19
N ASP A 299 -28.00 -2.04 19.01
CA ASP A 299 -27.35 -0.76 18.76
C ASP A 299 -25.95 -0.59 19.41
N GLU A 300 -25.43 -1.61 20.11
CA GLU A 300 -24.03 -1.65 20.54
C GLU A 300 -23.13 -2.15 19.41
N HIS A 301 -22.06 -1.39 19.10
CA HIS A 301 -21.06 -1.79 18.10
C HIS A 301 -20.28 -3.03 18.57
N VAL A 302 -20.18 -4.04 17.72
CA VAL A 302 -19.50 -5.30 18.01
C VAL A 302 -18.12 -5.34 17.35
N ASN A 303 -18.07 -5.20 16.02
CA ASN A 303 -16.84 -5.24 15.24
C ASN A 303 -17.02 -4.54 13.88
N THR A 304 -15.90 -4.25 13.23
CA THR A 304 -15.85 -3.73 11.85
C THR A 304 -14.98 -4.66 11.01
N GLU A 305 -15.57 -5.23 9.96
CA GLU A 305 -14.92 -6.12 9.01
C GLU A 305 -14.61 -5.39 7.70
N ARG A 306 -13.46 -5.72 7.08
CA ARG A 306 -13.00 -5.10 5.81
C ARG A 306 -12.67 -6.12 4.72
N ALA A 307 -12.87 -7.40 5.01
CA ALA A 307 -12.68 -8.48 4.05
C ALA A 307 -13.88 -9.42 4.14
N ALA A 308 -14.33 -9.88 2.98
CA ALA A 308 -15.29 -10.97 2.93
C ALA A 308 -14.58 -12.28 3.30
N PRO A 309 -15.27 -13.22 3.96
CA PRO A 309 -16.63 -13.12 4.51
C PRO A 309 -16.73 -12.23 5.76
N TRP A 310 -17.67 -11.27 5.79
CA TRP A 310 -17.83 -10.37 6.95
C TRP A 310 -18.60 -11.06 8.07
N PHE A 311 -17.90 -11.49 9.12
CA PHE A 311 -18.49 -12.16 10.27
C PHE A 311 -18.77 -11.21 11.45
N LEU A 312 -19.90 -11.41 12.12
CA LEU A 312 -20.16 -10.87 13.46
C LEU A 312 -19.16 -11.48 14.46
N GLY A 313 -18.40 -10.61 15.14
CA GLY A 313 -17.28 -11.00 16.02
C GLY A 313 -15.96 -11.29 15.28
N GLY A 314 -15.94 -11.13 13.95
CA GLY A 314 -14.79 -11.32 13.07
C GLY A 314 -14.34 -12.76 12.88
N ASP A 315 -13.26 -12.92 12.14
CA ASP A 315 -12.72 -14.22 11.76
C ASP A 315 -11.18 -14.26 11.71
N THR A 316 -10.65 -15.47 11.59
CA THR A 316 -9.27 -15.75 11.19
C THR A 316 -9.32 -16.71 10.01
N ASP A 317 -8.73 -16.36 8.88
CA ASP A 317 -8.69 -17.18 7.66
C ASP A 317 -10.08 -17.64 7.17
N GLY A 318 -11.10 -16.79 7.27
CA GLY A 318 -12.48 -17.11 6.92
C GLY A 318 -13.18 -18.02 7.92
N HIS A 319 -12.54 -18.35 9.06
CA HIS A 319 -13.14 -19.10 10.15
C HIS A 319 -13.65 -18.13 11.23
N ALA A 320 -14.97 -18.00 11.32
CA ALA A 320 -15.62 -17.13 12.28
C ALA A 320 -15.16 -17.41 13.72
N HIS A 321 -14.82 -16.37 14.47
CA HIS A 321 -14.63 -16.48 15.92
C HIS A 321 -15.95 -16.84 16.62
N GLY A 322 -17.08 -16.42 16.03
CA GLY A 322 -18.43 -16.53 16.57
C GLY A 322 -18.76 -15.43 17.58
N TYR A 323 -20.04 -15.20 17.78
CA TYR A 323 -20.58 -14.23 18.73
C TYR A 323 -21.28 -14.96 19.88
N ASP A 324 -20.91 -14.64 21.12
CA ASP A 324 -21.37 -15.34 22.32
C ASP A 324 -22.71 -14.77 22.82
N THR A 325 -23.82 -15.41 22.42
CA THR A 325 -25.16 -14.93 22.82
C THR A 325 -25.45 -15.13 24.31
N THR A 326 -24.68 -15.96 25.03
CA THR A 326 -24.87 -16.18 26.48
C THR A 326 -24.56 -14.93 27.32
N LYS A 327 -23.99 -13.89 26.70
CA LYS A 327 -23.74 -12.58 27.32
C LYS A 327 -24.94 -11.64 27.25
N LEU A 328 -25.92 -11.96 26.41
CA LEU A 328 -27.16 -11.22 26.29
C LEU A 328 -28.21 -11.74 27.30
N PRO A 329 -29.15 -10.90 27.75
CA PRO A 329 -30.32 -11.37 28.50
C PRO A 329 -31.18 -12.31 27.63
N PRO A 330 -32.00 -13.21 28.21
CA PRO A 330 -32.98 -13.95 27.43
C PRO A 330 -34.00 -13.00 26.79
N GLY A 331 -34.36 -13.21 25.53
CA GLY A 331 -35.28 -12.34 24.80
C GLY A 331 -34.98 -12.23 23.31
N GLU A 332 -35.71 -11.33 22.64
CA GLU A 332 -35.42 -10.96 21.25
C GLU A 332 -34.32 -9.90 21.22
N HIS A 333 -33.36 -10.08 20.32
CA HIS A 333 -32.23 -9.18 20.09
C HIS A 333 -32.18 -8.77 18.63
N LYS A 334 -31.78 -7.53 18.36
CA LYS A 334 -31.64 -6.98 17.02
C LYS A 334 -30.18 -7.05 16.57
N ILE A 335 -29.93 -7.62 15.40
CA ILE A 335 -28.65 -7.49 14.70
C ILE A 335 -28.80 -6.45 13.58
N ARG A 336 -27.81 -5.57 13.46
CA ARG A 336 -27.73 -4.58 12.37
C ARG A 336 -26.33 -4.60 11.77
N ALA A 337 -26.25 -4.62 10.45
CA ALA A 337 -25.00 -4.47 9.72
C ALA A 337 -25.07 -3.22 8.85
N VAL A 338 -24.18 -2.28 9.10
CA VAL A 338 -24.02 -1.06 8.30
C VAL A 338 -22.88 -1.29 7.33
N VAL A 339 -23.19 -1.28 6.04
CA VAL A 339 -22.24 -1.47 4.96
C VAL A 339 -21.89 -0.14 4.36
N ARG A 340 -20.60 0.19 4.36
CA ARG A 340 -20.07 1.29 3.55
C ARG A 340 -19.53 0.70 2.25
N SER A 341 -19.97 1.25 1.13
CA SER A 341 -19.46 0.85 -0.17
C SER A 341 -18.05 1.42 -0.41
N VAL A 342 -17.37 0.90 -1.43
CA VAL A 342 -16.14 1.51 -1.96
C VAL A 342 -16.36 2.95 -2.43
N GLU A 343 -17.61 3.31 -2.72
CA GLU A 343 -18.06 4.64 -3.13
C GLU A 343 -18.35 5.58 -1.95
N GLY A 344 -18.42 5.06 -0.73
CA GLY A 344 -18.78 5.82 0.47
C GLY A 344 -20.27 5.84 0.78
N ASP A 345 -21.12 5.28 -0.10
CA ASP A 345 -22.54 5.06 0.18
C ASP A 345 -22.72 4.14 1.38
N THR A 346 -23.79 4.39 2.13
CA THR A 346 -24.14 3.55 3.28
C THR A 346 -25.47 2.87 3.02
N THR A 347 -25.48 1.55 3.18
CA THR A 347 -26.68 0.71 3.20
C THR A 347 -26.66 -0.15 4.46
N GLU A 348 -27.80 -0.61 4.94
CA GLU A 348 -27.87 -1.43 6.13
C GLU A 348 -28.85 -2.58 6.01
N ALA A 349 -28.55 -3.67 6.70
CA ALA A 349 -29.45 -4.80 6.89
C ALA A 349 -29.72 -4.96 8.39
N GLU A 350 -30.96 -5.26 8.73
CA GLU A 350 -31.39 -5.61 10.08
C GLU A 350 -32.07 -6.97 10.09
N ALA A 351 -31.90 -7.71 11.19
CA ALA A 351 -32.64 -8.92 11.49
C ALA A 351 -32.79 -9.06 13.01
N THR A 352 -33.58 -10.03 13.45
CA THR A 352 -33.70 -10.38 14.87
C THR A 352 -33.33 -11.84 15.11
N PHE A 353 -32.92 -12.14 16.34
CA PHE A 353 -32.72 -13.51 16.82
C PHE A 353 -33.15 -13.62 18.29
N MET A 354 -33.49 -14.83 18.71
CA MET A 354 -33.95 -15.11 20.08
C MET A 354 -32.82 -15.70 20.91
N VAL A 355 -32.64 -15.21 22.14
CA VAL A 355 -31.72 -15.75 23.14
C VAL A 355 -32.49 -16.51 24.22
N GLY A 356 -32.08 -17.74 24.49
CA GLY A 356 -32.70 -18.63 25.47
C GLY A 356 -32.19 -18.40 26.90
N GLU A 357 -32.86 -19.05 27.86
CA GLU A 357 -32.30 -19.16 29.21
C GLU A 357 -31.00 -20.01 29.20
N LYS A 358 -30.12 -19.74 30.16
CA LYS A 358 -28.77 -20.36 30.26
C LYS A 358 -28.79 -21.81 30.71
#